data_AF-A0A3C1PZG7-F1
#
_entry.id   AF-A0A3C1PZG7-F1
#
_cell.length_a   1.000
_cell.length_b   1.000
_cell.length_c   1.000
_cell.angle_alpha   90.00
_cell.angle_beta   90.00
_cell.angle_gamma   90.00
#
_symmetry.space_group_name_H-M   'P 1'
#
loop_
_entity.id
_entity.type
_entity.pdbx_description
1 polymer ?
#
loop_
_entity_poly.entity_id
_entity_poly.type
_entity_poly.pdbx_seq_one_letter_code
_entity_poly.pdbx_strand_id
1 'polypeptide(L)'
;MAIGTLIEFRMMDSYDSFRRCGVKSGGDVLSATDPVESTDGKRRVDMRFLVLVVSSVAISVCVALDQIAGEEEGVFHQAERSQDGMLVLTANNGFFDKGKVRAIGKGLVEGVEKALISSSFQGLEFISGKDTATARWYLFAEAKVETTITIEFAQGKGEGSWGLGVGKNQREFLVGKENTLKTFPILVEKGKQQISLMRYGKRMGVVKSVRLKGAEMTKLSLLRARWRPAAIHTRYWSEGCPEPVMWIFESRNSSSGSSYSPMSTNFGYFGASFGANQRAAGGVNFSMWALSQKGAKGKLPSLEQMPHLLATGNPDAEFSGFGHEGAGVKIRNWTPYAQQPKSVIQALRVEKNGIYHTYYGYLFDEAKNKWVLYAVGNKAPRRNTKAVLRASSFCEVPGPPQVERTGDVERVLDRRGWFFDATGQIFPVDRMTTKARVQNHGIAISKDHWFRMTTGGVDFREVPAEVKSDHQHKGLIFLKPDVLEGLYQLPAEIGESHVAEIDAGFATISYQLKAPGSKAKGVVWYGEVDAITFAPRMFHGTERGKASEKLFGKGRVWNASTDAQDLVRGDNRFRLKNLKANTKYFYRLLVQNQEGKCWAARSGSFKAR
;
A
#
# COMPACT_ATOMS: atom_id res chain seq x y z
N MET A 1 8.04 -3.34 29.07
CA MET A 1 6.72 -3.45 28.40
C MET A 1 6.62 -2.38 27.33
N ALA A 2 6.85 -2.74 26.07
CA ALA A 2 6.78 -1.83 24.93
C ALA A 2 5.53 -2.17 24.11
N ILE A 3 4.57 -1.25 24.07
CA ILE A 3 3.33 -1.38 23.30
C ILE A 3 3.69 -1.09 21.83
N GLY A 4 3.94 -2.15 21.07
CA GLY A 4 4.11 -2.08 19.62
C GLY A 4 2.80 -1.62 18.97
N THR A 5 2.81 -0.42 18.40
CA THR A 5 1.65 0.12 17.68
C THR A 5 1.55 -0.58 16.32
N LEU A 6 0.51 -1.39 16.14
CA LEU A 6 0.17 -2.05 14.89
C LEU A 6 -0.27 -0.97 13.87
N ILE A 7 0.52 -0.74 12.81
CA ILE A 7 0.12 0.17 11.73
C ILE A 7 -0.69 -0.63 10.71
N GLU A 8 -2.02 -0.46 10.71
CA GLU A 8 -2.90 -0.97 9.66
C GLU A 8 -2.93 -0.03 8.45
N PHE A 9 -2.73 -0.59 7.26
CA PHE A 9 -2.75 0.13 5.99
C PHE A 9 -4.08 -0.10 5.25
N ARG A 10 -4.65 0.97 4.69
CA ARG A 10 -5.87 0.98 3.88
C ARG A 10 -5.51 1.68 2.56
N MET A 11 -5.46 0.98 1.43
CA MET A 11 -5.20 1.56 0.11
C MET A 11 -6.55 1.73 -0.64
N MET A 12 -6.55 2.46 -1.76
CA MET A 12 -7.70 2.67 -2.63
C MET A 12 -7.22 2.67 -4.08
N ASP A 13 -7.95 1.97 -4.93
CA ASP A 13 -7.70 1.79 -6.36
C ASP A 13 -7.39 3.10 -7.12
N SER A 14 -6.40 3.04 -8.01
CA SER A 14 -6.30 3.92 -9.19
C SER A 14 -6.13 3.05 -10.44
N TYR A 15 -7.24 2.72 -11.10
CA TYR A 15 -7.24 2.23 -12.47
C TYR A 15 -7.62 3.39 -13.40
N ASP A 16 -6.63 3.98 -14.07
CA ASP A 16 -6.87 4.89 -15.19
C ASP A 16 -7.13 4.05 -16.45
N SER A 17 -8.40 3.95 -16.84
CA SER A 17 -8.81 3.55 -18.19
C SER A 17 -9.47 4.72 -18.91
N PHE A 18 -8.68 5.55 -19.58
CA PHE A 18 -9.20 6.53 -20.54
C PHE A 18 -9.04 5.96 -21.95
N ARG A 19 -10.16 5.50 -22.54
CA ARG A 19 -10.30 5.38 -24.00
C ARG A 19 -10.92 6.68 -24.50
N ARG A 20 -10.29 7.29 -25.50
CA ARG A 20 -10.78 8.45 -26.24
C ARG A 20 -12.09 8.11 -26.94
N CYS A 21 -13.16 8.86 -26.68
CA CYS A 21 -14.30 8.94 -27.60
C CYS A 21 -13.98 10.00 -28.64
N GLY A 22 -13.83 9.56 -29.89
CA GLY A 22 -13.82 10.43 -31.05
C GLY A 22 -15.25 10.79 -31.43
N VAL A 23 -15.49 12.07 -31.65
CA VAL A 23 -16.70 12.64 -32.23
C VAL A 23 -16.81 12.20 -33.70
N LYS A 24 -17.94 11.62 -34.09
CA LYS A 24 -18.49 11.72 -35.45
C LYS A 24 -20.02 11.79 -35.40
N SER A 25 -20.52 12.61 -36.31
CA SER A 25 -21.84 13.20 -36.50
C SER A 25 -22.87 12.33 -37.23
N GLY A 26 -24.16 12.69 -37.04
CA GLY A 26 -25.31 12.33 -37.88
C GLY A 26 -26.00 11.02 -37.47
N GLY A 27 -27.32 10.88 -37.43
CA GLY A 27 -28.46 11.71 -37.77
C GLY A 27 -29.70 10.80 -37.70
N ASP A 28 -30.77 11.31 -37.10
CA ASP A 28 -32.20 11.07 -37.38
C ASP A 28 -32.85 9.66 -37.48
N VAL A 29 -34.07 9.63 -36.89
CA VAL A 29 -35.33 8.95 -37.31
C VAL A 29 -35.80 7.67 -36.57
N LEU A 30 -36.87 7.90 -35.79
CA LEU A 30 -38.18 7.22 -35.62
C LEU A 30 -38.33 5.68 -35.48
N SER A 31 -39.09 5.30 -34.45
CA SER A 31 -40.39 4.57 -34.48
C SER A 31 -40.50 3.64 -33.25
N ALA A 32 -41.48 3.88 -32.35
CA ALA A 32 -42.79 3.20 -32.26
C ALA A 32 -42.61 1.69 -31.97
N THR A 33 -43.22 1.00 -31.00
CA THR A 33 -44.56 1.03 -30.39
C THR A 33 -44.52 -0.15 -29.38
N ASP A 34 -44.78 -0.01 -28.07
CA ASP A 34 -46.09 -0.03 -27.37
C ASP A 34 -46.23 -1.28 -26.45
N PRO A 35 -47.20 -1.33 -25.53
CA PRO A 35 -46.96 -1.55 -24.08
C PRO A 35 -47.64 -2.84 -23.57
N VAL A 36 -47.74 -3.03 -22.23
CA VAL A 36 -48.93 -3.61 -21.57
C VAL A 36 -48.80 -3.51 -20.03
N GLU A 37 -49.80 -2.81 -19.49
CA GLU A 37 -50.55 -2.94 -18.23
C GLU A 37 -49.91 -2.85 -16.83
N SER A 38 -50.37 -1.80 -16.17
CA SER A 38 -50.48 -1.59 -14.72
C SER A 38 -51.48 -2.53 -14.05
N THR A 39 -51.27 -2.82 -12.76
CA THR A 39 -52.37 -2.77 -11.79
C THR A 39 -51.93 -2.08 -10.49
N ASP A 40 -52.90 -1.35 -9.96
CA ASP A 40 -52.86 -0.28 -8.98
C ASP A 40 -52.93 -0.80 -7.54
N GLY A 41 -52.51 0.01 -6.56
CA GLY A 41 -52.45 -0.41 -5.16
C GLY A 41 -52.07 0.69 -4.17
N LYS A 42 -52.90 1.73 -4.10
CA LYS A 42 -52.87 2.88 -3.18
C LYS A 42 -52.48 2.55 -1.73
N ARG A 43 -51.59 3.36 -1.14
CA ARG A 43 -51.73 3.92 0.23
C ARG A 43 -50.97 5.26 0.34
N ARG A 44 -51.74 6.35 0.45
CA ARG A 44 -51.29 7.69 0.85
C ARG A 44 -51.00 7.69 2.34
N VAL A 45 -49.86 8.24 2.74
CA VAL A 45 -49.64 8.82 4.07
C VAL A 45 -49.07 10.21 3.85
N ASP A 46 -49.88 11.23 4.17
CA ASP A 46 -49.47 12.62 4.23
C ASP A 46 -48.49 12.81 5.40
N MET A 47 -47.30 13.34 5.11
CA MET A 47 -46.42 13.88 6.15
C MET A 47 -45.87 15.22 5.67
N ARG A 48 -46.43 16.29 6.26
CA ARG A 48 -46.03 17.69 6.05
C ARG A 48 -44.56 17.86 6.43
N PHE A 49 -43.71 18.16 5.45
CA PHE A 49 -42.35 18.64 5.72
C PHE A 49 -42.39 20.15 5.96
N LEU A 50 -42.09 20.53 7.20
CA LEU A 50 -41.76 21.90 7.59
C LEU A 50 -40.42 22.26 6.93
N VAL A 51 -40.45 23.17 5.95
CA VAL A 51 -39.25 23.69 5.30
C VAL A 51 -38.54 24.65 6.26
N LEU A 52 -37.52 24.17 6.94
CA LEU A 52 -36.54 24.98 7.65
C LEU A 52 -35.50 25.46 6.63
N VAL A 53 -35.65 26.70 6.16
CA VAL A 53 -34.66 27.38 5.32
C VAL A 53 -33.44 27.70 6.20
N VAL A 54 -32.46 26.81 6.21
CA VAL A 54 -31.11 27.11 6.67
C VAL A 54 -30.32 27.57 5.44
N SER A 55 -29.99 28.85 5.39
CA SER A 55 -29.17 29.48 4.36
C SER A 55 -27.73 28.98 4.43
N SER A 56 -27.47 27.76 3.98
CA SER A 56 -26.13 27.30 3.64
C SER A 56 -25.80 27.80 2.24
N VAL A 57 -25.02 28.88 2.15
CA VAL A 57 -24.36 29.27 0.89
C VAL A 57 -23.32 28.18 0.59
N ALA A 58 -23.74 27.14 -0.10
CA ALA A 58 -22.85 26.21 -0.77
C ALA A 58 -22.32 26.92 -2.01
N ILE A 59 -21.20 27.62 -1.87
CA ILE A 59 -20.42 28.09 -3.02
C ILE A 59 -19.80 26.83 -3.66
N SER A 60 -20.57 26.14 -4.50
CA SER A 60 -20.04 25.14 -5.44
C SER A 60 -19.72 25.89 -6.74
N VAL A 61 -18.74 26.79 -6.69
CA VAL A 61 -18.17 27.36 -7.91
C VAL A 61 -17.09 26.38 -8.35
N CYS A 62 -17.24 25.80 -9.55
CA CYS A 62 -16.19 25.05 -10.21
C CYS A 62 -14.97 25.97 -10.37
N VAL A 63 -14.00 25.88 -9.47
CA VAL A 63 -12.78 26.68 -9.60
C VAL A 63 -11.86 26.01 -10.62
N ALA A 64 -11.58 26.72 -11.72
CA ALA A 64 -10.57 26.30 -12.68
C ALA A 64 -9.18 26.43 -12.04
N LEU A 65 -8.30 25.46 -12.32
CA LEU A 65 -6.92 25.49 -11.88
C LEU A 65 -6.05 26.03 -13.02
N ASP A 66 -5.37 27.13 -12.76
CA ASP A 66 -4.39 27.69 -13.67
C ASP A 66 -3.03 27.02 -13.47
N GLN A 67 -2.23 26.99 -14.53
CA GLN A 67 -0.82 26.68 -14.43
C GLN A 67 -0.04 27.98 -14.38
N ILE A 68 0.69 28.22 -13.29
CA ILE A 68 1.53 29.41 -13.12
C ILE A 68 3.00 29.01 -13.01
N ALA A 69 3.90 29.83 -13.56
CA ALA A 69 5.34 29.59 -13.44
C ALA A 69 5.78 29.62 -11.97
N GLY A 70 6.65 28.69 -11.61
CA GLY A 70 7.31 28.66 -10.30
C GLY A 70 8.53 29.57 -10.26
N GLU A 71 9.22 29.53 -9.12
CA GLU A 71 10.42 30.34 -8.88
C GLU A 71 11.67 29.80 -9.61
N GLU A 72 11.70 28.49 -9.87
CA GLU A 72 12.76 27.80 -10.60
C GLU A 72 12.35 27.58 -12.07
N GLU A 73 13.31 27.65 -12.98
CA GLU A 73 13.09 27.33 -14.40
C GLU A 73 12.55 25.89 -14.56
N GLY A 74 11.51 25.72 -15.38
CA GLY A 74 10.86 24.42 -15.60
C GLY A 74 9.95 23.95 -14.46
N VAL A 75 9.84 24.70 -13.35
CA VAL A 75 8.87 24.47 -12.28
C VAL A 75 7.60 25.28 -12.54
N PHE A 76 6.45 24.68 -12.27
CA PHE A 76 5.16 25.37 -12.27
C PHE A 76 4.30 24.90 -11.09
N HIS A 77 3.23 25.64 -10.82
CA HIS A 77 2.25 25.29 -9.80
C HIS A 77 0.85 25.18 -10.41
N GLN A 78 0.03 24.30 -9.85
CA GLN A 78 -1.41 24.33 -10.06
C GLN A 78 -2.00 25.34 -9.07
N ALA A 79 -2.66 26.37 -9.57
CA ALA A 79 -3.07 27.53 -8.81
C ALA A 79 -4.57 27.78 -8.93
N GLU A 80 -5.18 28.06 -7.78
CA GLU A 80 -6.54 28.54 -7.65
C GLU A 80 -6.50 30.05 -7.43
N ARG A 81 -7.03 30.82 -8.38
CA ARG A 81 -7.09 32.29 -8.28
C ARG A 81 -8.18 32.72 -7.29
N SER A 82 -7.99 33.90 -6.68
CA SER A 82 -9.03 34.49 -5.83
C SER A 82 -10.32 34.71 -6.61
N GLN A 83 -11.46 34.41 -5.99
CA GLN A 83 -12.79 34.73 -6.52
C GLN A 83 -13.39 35.85 -5.69
N ASP A 84 -13.92 36.89 -6.36
CA ASP A 84 -14.54 38.05 -5.72
C ASP A 84 -13.68 38.70 -4.62
N GLY A 85 -12.36 38.74 -4.86
CA GLY A 85 -11.38 39.28 -3.90
C GLY A 85 -11.21 38.44 -2.64
N MET A 86 -11.50 37.13 -2.71
CA MET A 86 -11.39 36.21 -1.58
C MET A 86 -10.69 34.90 -1.97
N LEU A 87 -9.90 34.36 -1.05
CA LEU A 87 -9.42 32.97 -1.09
C LEU A 87 -9.93 32.23 0.14
N VAL A 88 -10.40 31.00 -0.04
CA VAL A 88 -10.94 30.17 1.04
C VAL A 88 -10.05 28.94 1.26
N LEU A 89 -9.39 28.92 2.40
CA LEU A 89 -8.60 27.82 2.90
C LEU A 89 -9.52 26.89 3.70
N THR A 90 -9.81 25.73 3.14
CA THR A 90 -10.81 24.78 3.67
C THR A 90 -10.16 23.48 4.09
N ALA A 91 -10.98 22.63 4.72
CA ALA A 91 -10.65 21.25 4.94
C ALA A 91 -10.45 20.44 3.66
N ASN A 92 -10.73 20.96 2.45
CA ASN A 92 -10.60 20.22 1.18
C ASN A 92 -9.30 20.52 0.45
N ASN A 93 -8.73 21.70 0.66
CA ASN A 93 -7.48 22.15 0.03
C ASN A 93 -6.30 22.26 1.02
N GLY A 94 -6.53 21.98 2.31
CA GLY A 94 -5.49 21.95 3.34
C GLY A 94 -4.81 20.59 3.53
N PHE A 95 -3.60 20.64 4.07
CA PHE A 95 -2.73 19.52 4.38
C PHE A 95 -2.52 19.38 5.90
N PHE A 96 -2.34 18.16 6.39
CA PHE A 96 -2.11 17.86 7.79
C PHE A 96 -1.61 16.43 8.02
N ASP A 97 -0.94 16.23 9.14
CA ASP A 97 -0.30 14.97 9.48
C ASP A 97 -1.22 14.03 10.25
N LYS A 98 -1.02 12.73 10.05
CA LYS A 98 -1.79 11.67 10.69
C LYS A 98 -1.78 11.80 12.21
N GLY A 99 -2.97 11.71 12.81
CA GLY A 99 -3.13 11.73 14.28
C GLY A 99 -2.97 13.11 14.92
N LYS A 100 -2.78 14.17 14.11
CA LYS A 100 -2.73 15.56 14.58
C LYS A 100 -4.01 16.32 14.25
N VAL A 101 -4.50 16.16 13.03
CA VAL A 101 -5.73 16.79 12.55
C VAL A 101 -6.56 15.74 11.81
N ARG A 102 -7.88 15.91 11.81
CA ARG A 102 -8.84 15.09 11.08
C ARG A 102 -9.79 15.98 10.29
N ALA A 103 -10.11 15.62 9.05
CA ALA A 103 -11.19 16.27 8.31
C ALA A 103 -12.55 15.68 8.70
N ILE A 104 -13.55 16.53 8.95
CA ILE A 104 -14.87 16.15 9.47
C ILE A 104 -16.01 16.63 8.56
N GLY A 105 -17.22 16.10 8.74
CA GLY A 105 -18.40 16.45 7.94
C GLY A 105 -18.28 15.98 6.50
N LYS A 106 -18.10 14.67 6.29
CA LYS A 106 -17.85 14.08 4.97
C LYS A 106 -19.04 14.29 4.02
N GLY A 107 -18.77 14.79 2.81
CA GLY A 107 -19.72 14.95 1.72
C GLY A 107 -19.22 14.39 0.38
N LEU A 108 -19.99 14.64 -0.68
CA LEU A 108 -19.63 14.30 -2.06
C LEU A 108 -18.73 15.39 -2.66
N VAL A 109 -17.84 14.98 -3.58
CA VAL A 109 -16.97 15.90 -4.35
C VAL A 109 -17.57 16.06 -5.74
N GLU A 110 -17.59 17.29 -6.23
CA GLU A 110 -18.10 17.66 -7.54
C GLU A 110 -17.01 18.34 -8.39
N GLY A 111 -17.20 18.36 -9.71
CA GLY A 111 -16.33 19.08 -10.64
C GLY A 111 -14.83 18.71 -10.57
N VAL A 112 -14.00 19.74 -10.70
CA VAL A 112 -12.53 19.67 -10.83
C VAL A 112 -11.86 19.12 -9.56
N GLU A 113 -12.49 19.27 -8.39
CA GLU A 113 -11.95 18.77 -7.11
C GLU A 113 -11.78 17.25 -7.08
N LYS A 114 -12.52 16.47 -7.91
CA LYS A 114 -12.42 15.01 -7.96
C LYS A 114 -11.01 14.52 -8.32
N ALA A 115 -10.25 15.31 -9.08
CA ALA A 115 -8.86 15.00 -9.41
C ALA A 115 -7.92 15.18 -8.21
N LEU A 116 -8.26 16.10 -7.30
CA LEU A 116 -7.46 16.47 -6.15
C LEU A 116 -7.85 15.74 -4.88
N ILE A 117 -9.11 15.31 -4.72
CA ILE A 117 -9.63 14.63 -3.54
C ILE A 117 -10.85 13.75 -3.82
N SER A 118 -10.96 12.63 -3.10
CA SER A 118 -12.03 11.64 -3.29
C SER A 118 -13.26 11.85 -2.40
N SER A 119 -13.23 12.81 -1.48
CA SER A 119 -14.35 13.14 -0.56
C SER A 119 -14.23 14.60 -0.12
N SER A 120 -15.35 15.28 0.08
CA SER A 120 -15.38 16.65 0.59
C SER A 120 -15.63 16.66 2.09
N PHE A 121 -15.25 17.75 2.76
CA PHE A 121 -15.29 17.90 4.22
C PHE A 121 -15.68 19.33 4.60
N GLN A 122 -16.41 19.47 5.71
CA GLN A 122 -16.94 20.73 6.21
C GLN A 122 -16.00 21.45 7.20
N GLY A 123 -14.99 20.77 7.73
CA GLY A 123 -14.08 21.38 8.71
C GLY A 123 -12.90 20.49 9.09
N LEU A 124 -12.01 21.09 9.87
CA LEU A 124 -10.81 20.47 10.44
C LEU A 124 -10.95 20.37 11.96
N GLU A 125 -10.75 19.17 12.49
CA GLU A 125 -10.66 18.90 13.91
C GLU A 125 -9.20 18.68 14.30
N PHE A 126 -8.67 19.58 15.13
CA PHE A 126 -7.35 19.51 15.72
C PHE A 126 -7.42 18.61 16.97
N ILE A 127 -6.74 17.47 16.90
CA ILE A 127 -6.82 16.39 17.88
C ILE A 127 -6.02 16.79 19.13
N SER A 128 -6.56 16.50 20.32
CA SER A 128 -5.85 16.72 21.57
C SER A 128 -4.61 15.83 21.68
N GLY A 129 -3.45 16.43 21.96
CA GLY A 129 -2.19 15.70 22.06
C GLY A 129 -1.13 16.44 22.85
N LYS A 130 0.04 15.79 23.05
CA LYS A 130 1.22 16.42 23.63
C LYS A 130 1.91 17.35 22.63
N ASP A 131 1.94 16.95 21.36
CA ASP A 131 2.59 17.74 20.30
C ASP A 131 1.56 18.64 19.60
N THR A 132 2.06 19.77 19.09
CA THR A 132 1.29 20.73 18.29
C THR A 132 0.60 20.05 17.11
N ALA A 133 -0.68 20.36 16.92
CA ALA A 133 -1.43 19.96 15.74
C ALA A 133 -1.44 21.09 14.71
N THR A 134 -1.08 20.79 13.47
CA THR A 134 -0.88 21.80 12.41
C THR A 134 -1.67 21.44 11.16
N ALA A 135 -2.38 22.42 10.61
CA ALA A 135 -2.92 22.40 9.26
C ALA A 135 -2.17 23.42 8.39
N ARG A 136 -1.92 23.08 7.12
CA ARG A 136 -1.07 23.84 6.20
C ARG A 136 -1.78 24.11 4.87
N TRP A 137 -1.52 25.27 4.30
CA TRP A 137 -1.88 25.67 2.94
C TRP A 137 -0.69 26.39 2.31
N TYR A 138 -0.65 26.45 0.98
CA TYR A 138 0.45 27.07 0.25
C TYR A 138 -0.12 28.14 -0.67
N LEU A 139 0.46 29.32 -0.64
CA LEU A 139 0.08 30.45 -1.47
C LEU A 139 1.24 30.79 -2.41
N PHE A 140 0.91 31.39 -3.55
CA PHE A 140 1.88 32.05 -4.41
C PHE A 140 1.45 33.49 -4.65
N ALA A 141 2.35 34.42 -4.36
CA ALA A 141 2.11 35.84 -4.53
C ALA A 141 3.01 36.39 -5.64
N GLU A 142 2.42 37.00 -6.67
CA GLU A 142 3.18 37.58 -7.80
C GLU A 142 3.95 38.86 -7.39
N ALA A 143 3.45 39.53 -6.36
CA ALA A 143 4.08 40.64 -5.66
C ALA A 143 3.83 40.50 -4.15
N LYS A 144 4.42 41.39 -3.37
CA LYS A 144 4.06 41.55 -1.96
C LYS A 144 2.58 41.95 -1.85
N VAL A 145 1.81 41.26 -1.00
CA VAL A 145 0.36 41.46 -0.83
C VAL A 145 0.01 41.64 0.64
N GLU A 146 -0.65 42.76 0.94
CA GLU A 146 -1.30 42.99 2.24
C GLU A 146 -2.75 42.49 2.20
N THR A 147 -3.12 41.67 3.18
CA THR A 147 -4.45 41.06 3.22
C THR A 147 -4.87 40.78 4.66
N THR A 148 -6.14 40.46 4.84
CA THR A 148 -6.70 40.09 6.14
C THR A 148 -7.08 38.62 6.13
N ILE A 149 -6.63 37.88 7.14
CA ILE A 149 -7.03 36.49 7.36
C ILE A 149 -8.07 36.41 8.47
N THR A 150 -9.16 35.71 8.20
CA THR A 150 -10.25 35.43 9.15
C THR A 150 -10.37 33.93 9.37
N ILE A 151 -10.27 33.50 10.62
CA ILE A 151 -10.40 32.10 11.03
C ILE A 151 -11.76 31.91 11.69
N GLU A 152 -12.54 30.94 11.21
CA GLU A 152 -13.84 30.58 11.75
C GLU A 152 -13.77 29.28 12.55
N PHE A 153 -14.09 29.36 13.84
CA PHE A 153 -14.17 28.24 14.75
C PHE A 153 -15.61 27.75 14.90
N ALA A 154 -15.79 26.45 15.13
CA ALA A 154 -17.09 25.95 15.56
C ALA A 154 -17.39 26.43 17.00
N GLN A 155 -18.65 26.75 17.27
CA GLN A 155 -19.11 27.33 18.54
C GLN A 155 -18.67 26.47 19.74
N GLY A 156 -18.02 27.09 20.73
CA GLY A 156 -17.50 26.40 21.91
C GLY A 156 -16.37 25.39 21.64
N LYS A 157 -15.89 25.27 20.39
CA LYS A 157 -14.82 24.35 19.97
C LYS A 157 -13.57 25.08 19.48
N GLY A 158 -13.49 26.40 19.67
CA GLY A 158 -12.29 27.18 19.39
C GLY A 158 -11.39 27.41 20.60
N GLU A 159 -11.88 27.19 21.83
CA GLU A 159 -11.22 27.68 23.05
C GLU A 159 -9.76 27.21 23.24
N GLY A 160 -8.87 28.15 23.53
CA GLY A 160 -7.48 27.91 23.94
C GLY A 160 -6.44 28.66 23.11
N SER A 161 -5.20 28.14 23.13
CA SER A 161 -4.03 28.74 22.49
C SER A 161 -3.81 28.22 21.06
N TRP A 162 -3.64 29.15 20.14
CA TRP A 162 -3.45 28.90 18.71
C TRP A 162 -2.27 29.70 18.19
N GLY A 163 -1.72 29.24 17.07
CA GLY A 163 -0.68 29.93 16.32
C GLY A 163 -1.08 30.07 14.86
N LEU A 164 -0.77 31.22 14.27
CA LEU A 164 -0.85 31.45 12.84
C LEU A 164 0.56 31.73 12.32
N GLY A 165 0.99 30.96 11.33
CA GLY A 165 2.23 31.17 10.59
C GLY A 165 1.96 31.59 9.16
N VAL A 166 2.74 32.55 8.66
CA VAL A 166 2.75 33.03 7.27
C VAL A 166 4.21 33.16 6.85
N GLY A 167 4.69 32.20 6.05
CA GLY A 167 6.11 32.11 5.70
C GLY A 167 6.97 31.94 6.95
N LYS A 168 7.87 32.90 7.18
CA LYS A 168 8.76 32.94 8.37
C LYS A 168 8.11 33.62 9.58
N ASN A 169 6.99 34.32 9.39
CA ASN A 169 6.32 35.05 10.47
C ASN A 169 5.37 34.12 11.22
N GLN A 170 5.36 34.22 12.54
CA GLN A 170 4.45 33.46 13.40
C GLN A 170 3.85 34.37 14.47
N ARG A 171 2.58 34.17 14.76
CA ARG A 171 1.82 34.89 15.80
C ARG A 171 1.02 33.89 16.62
N GLU A 172 1.13 33.97 17.93
CA GLU A 172 0.25 33.25 18.85
C GLU A 172 -0.96 34.09 19.25
N PHE A 173 -2.08 33.44 19.55
CA PHE A 173 -3.31 34.09 19.99
C PHE A 173 -4.20 33.17 20.82
N LEU A 174 -5.07 33.78 21.62
CA LEU A 174 -6.07 33.08 22.43
C LEU A 174 -7.47 33.21 21.84
N VAL A 175 -8.22 32.11 21.90
CA VAL A 175 -9.63 32.05 21.53
C VAL A 175 -10.44 31.75 22.80
N GLY A 176 -11.39 32.63 23.13
CA GLY A 176 -12.32 32.44 24.25
C GLY A 176 -13.51 31.57 23.85
N LYS A 177 -14.32 31.19 24.84
CA LYS A 177 -15.45 30.25 24.68
C LYS A 177 -16.51 30.71 23.67
N GLU A 178 -16.83 32.01 23.68
CA GLU A 178 -17.84 32.63 22.80
C GLU A 178 -17.27 33.09 21.45
N ASN A 179 -15.95 33.06 21.27
CA ASN A 179 -15.33 33.55 20.06
C ASN A 179 -15.47 32.53 18.92
N THR A 180 -16.24 32.88 17.90
CA THR A 180 -16.37 32.08 16.67
C THR A 180 -15.48 32.59 15.53
N LEU A 181 -14.96 33.81 15.62
CA LEU A 181 -14.12 34.43 14.60
C LEU A 181 -12.86 35.06 15.22
N LYS A 182 -11.75 34.97 14.49
CA LYS A 182 -10.52 35.74 14.74
C LYS A 182 -9.99 36.29 13.43
N THR A 183 -9.61 37.57 13.44
CA THR A 183 -9.20 38.29 12.24
C THR A 183 -7.88 38.99 12.48
N PHE A 184 -6.97 38.88 11.52
CA PHE A 184 -5.63 39.45 11.61
C PHE A 184 -5.22 40.08 10.27
N PRO A 185 -4.56 41.25 10.27
CA PRO A 185 -3.80 41.67 9.10
C PRO A 185 -2.58 40.76 8.96
N ILE A 186 -2.30 40.35 7.73
CA ILE A 186 -1.12 39.57 7.36
C ILE A 186 -0.48 40.16 6.11
N LEU A 187 0.81 39.87 5.98
CA LEU A 187 1.60 40.25 4.84
C LEU A 187 2.14 38.98 4.18
N VAL A 188 1.86 38.82 2.90
CA VAL A 188 2.36 37.72 2.08
C VAL A 188 3.45 38.26 1.18
N GLU A 189 4.68 37.81 1.40
CA GLU A 189 5.81 38.19 0.55
C GLU A 189 5.70 37.55 -0.84
N LYS A 190 6.35 38.16 -1.84
CA LYS A 190 6.42 37.61 -3.20
C LYS A 190 6.95 36.16 -3.18
N GLY A 191 6.42 35.34 -4.07
CA GLY A 191 6.81 33.95 -4.24
C GLY A 191 5.93 32.97 -3.46
N LYS A 192 6.44 31.75 -3.26
CA LYS A 192 5.72 30.68 -2.56
C LYS A 192 5.78 30.88 -1.04
N GLN A 193 4.64 30.86 -0.37
CA GLN A 193 4.52 31.03 1.08
C GLN A 193 3.63 29.94 1.69
N GLN A 194 4.04 29.39 2.84
CA GLN A 194 3.20 28.47 3.62
C GLN A 194 2.35 29.25 4.63
N ILE A 195 1.05 28.96 4.68
CA ILE A 195 0.17 29.34 5.78
C ILE A 195 0.01 28.14 6.70
N SER A 196 0.24 28.31 7.98
CA SER A 196 0.06 27.26 8.99
C SER A 196 -0.85 27.71 10.11
N LEU A 197 -1.88 26.92 10.42
CA LEU A 197 -2.70 27.08 11.61
C LEU A 197 -2.34 25.99 12.62
N MET A 198 -1.96 26.40 13.82
CA MET A 198 -1.43 25.54 14.88
C MET A 198 -2.33 25.58 16.10
N ARG A 199 -2.58 24.42 16.71
CA ARG A 199 -3.23 24.30 18.02
C ARG A 199 -2.22 23.82 19.06
N TYR A 200 -2.09 24.58 20.16
CA TYR A 200 -1.20 24.23 21.27
C TYR A 200 -1.95 23.60 22.45
N GLY A 201 -1.35 22.61 23.09
CA GLY A 201 -1.88 22.00 24.30
C GLY A 201 -2.98 20.94 24.07
N LYS A 202 -3.65 20.54 25.16
CA LYS A 202 -4.37 19.26 25.25
C LYS A 202 -5.87 19.31 24.93
N ARG A 203 -6.43 20.45 24.53
CA ARG A 203 -7.86 20.53 24.17
C ARG A 203 -8.04 20.45 22.66
N MET A 204 -9.05 19.69 22.25
CA MET A 204 -9.47 19.59 20.86
C MET A 204 -9.95 20.95 20.34
N GLY A 205 -9.73 21.23 19.07
CA GLY A 205 -10.23 22.43 18.39
C GLY A 205 -10.94 22.10 17.08
N VAL A 206 -11.97 22.85 16.69
CA VAL A 206 -12.64 22.68 15.39
C VAL A 206 -12.67 24.00 14.63
N VAL A 207 -12.12 23.97 13.42
CA VAL A 207 -12.06 25.09 12.47
C VAL A 207 -12.91 24.75 11.26
N LYS A 208 -13.85 25.62 10.91
CA LYS A 208 -14.72 25.44 9.73
C LYS A 208 -14.04 25.94 8.47
N SER A 209 -13.52 27.18 8.52
CA SER A 209 -12.93 27.84 7.37
C SER A 209 -11.85 28.83 7.80
N VAL A 210 -10.92 29.10 6.89
CA VAL A 210 -9.98 30.21 6.98
C VAL A 210 -10.10 31.01 5.67
N ARG A 211 -10.30 32.32 5.75
CA ARG A 211 -10.59 33.19 4.60
C ARG A 211 -9.58 34.32 4.51
N LEU A 212 -9.04 34.58 3.33
CA LEU A 212 -8.20 35.73 3.04
C LEU A 212 -9.00 36.73 2.19
N LYS A 213 -8.97 38.01 2.55
CA LYS A 213 -9.65 39.10 1.84
C LYS A 213 -8.81 40.38 1.86
N GLY A 214 -8.73 41.05 0.72
CA GLY A 214 -7.96 42.29 0.55
C GLY A 214 -8.13 42.88 -0.85
N ALA A 215 -7.62 44.09 -1.06
CA ALA A 215 -7.74 44.78 -2.35
C ALA A 215 -6.88 44.12 -3.45
N GLU A 216 -5.73 43.54 -3.10
CA GLU A 216 -4.75 42.99 -4.04
C GLU A 216 -4.83 41.46 -4.20
N MET A 217 -5.98 40.86 -3.91
CA MET A 217 -6.14 39.40 -3.89
C MET A 217 -5.97 38.74 -5.26
N THR A 218 -6.11 39.49 -6.36
CA THR A 218 -5.86 39.00 -7.73
C THR A 218 -4.41 38.57 -7.97
N LYS A 219 -3.46 39.12 -7.21
CA LYS A 219 -2.03 38.77 -7.26
C LYS A 219 -1.67 37.56 -6.39
N LEU A 220 -2.66 37.00 -5.67
CA LEU A 220 -2.48 35.90 -4.73
C LEU A 220 -3.25 34.68 -5.22
N SER A 221 -2.57 33.54 -5.24
CA SER A 221 -3.18 32.26 -5.62
C SER A 221 -2.99 31.22 -4.53
N LEU A 222 -3.98 30.35 -4.35
CA LEU A 222 -3.86 29.16 -3.53
C LEU A 222 -3.24 28.04 -4.38
N LEU A 223 -2.09 27.52 -3.96
CA LEU A 223 -1.48 26.38 -4.62
C LEU A 223 -2.22 25.10 -4.26
N ARG A 224 -2.53 24.31 -5.28
CA ARG A 224 -3.29 23.07 -5.18
C ARG A 224 -2.39 21.89 -5.53
N ALA A 225 -2.50 20.85 -4.72
CA ALA A 225 -1.96 19.53 -5.01
C ALA A 225 -2.95 18.48 -4.52
N ARG A 226 -2.85 17.26 -5.04
CA ARG A 226 -3.70 16.16 -4.58
C ARG A 226 -3.45 15.91 -3.10
N TRP A 227 -4.51 15.70 -2.32
CA TRP A 227 -4.45 15.58 -0.84
C TRP A 227 -3.41 14.57 -0.32
N ARG A 228 -3.16 13.51 -1.08
CA ARG A 228 -2.02 12.60 -0.95
C ARG A 228 -1.26 12.56 -2.28
N PRO A 229 0.07 12.37 -2.25
CA PRO A 229 0.84 12.20 -3.46
C PRO A 229 0.25 11.10 -4.35
N ALA A 230 0.20 11.32 -5.66
CA ALA A 230 -0.12 10.25 -6.61
C ALA A 230 0.98 9.18 -6.54
N ALA A 231 0.62 7.90 -6.62
CA ALA A 231 1.65 6.87 -6.65
C ALA A 231 2.49 7.03 -7.93
N ILE A 232 3.81 7.09 -7.78
CA ILE A 232 4.72 6.97 -8.93
C ILE A 232 5.01 5.49 -9.13
N HIS A 233 4.91 5.01 -10.38
CA HIS A 233 5.24 3.65 -10.75
C HIS A 233 6.43 3.66 -11.70
N THR A 234 7.49 2.92 -11.36
CA THR A 234 8.69 2.80 -12.17
C THR A 234 8.94 1.37 -12.61
N ARG A 235 9.69 1.21 -13.70
CA ARG A 235 10.24 -0.07 -14.14
C ARG A 235 11.75 0.04 -14.25
N TYR A 236 12.43 -1.04 -13.89
CA TYR A 236 13.88 -1.18 -13.93
C TYR A 236 14.29 -2.17 -15.00
N TRP A 237 15.42 -1.91 -15.64
CA TRP A 237 15.96 -2.72 -16.74
C TRP A 237 17.47 -2.87 -16.63
N SER A 238 17.97 -3.90 -17.30
CA SER A 238 19.38 -4.08 -17.62
C SER A 238 19.45 -4.58 -19.05
N GLU A 239 20.23 -3.92 -19.91
CA GLU A 239 20.38 -4.28 -21.32
C GLU A 239 20.96 -5.70 -21.47
N GLY A 240 21.83 -6.12 -20.53
CA GLY A 240 22.41 -7.46 -20.49
C GLY A 240 21.48 -8.55 -19.95
N CYS A 241 20.34 -8.21 -19.34
CA CYS A 241 19.44 -9.19 -18.70
C CYS A 241 17.96 -8.87 -18.94
N PRO A 242 17.43 -9.10 -20.16
CA PRO A 242 16.04 -8.81 -20.50
C PRO A 242 15.02 -9.73 -19.82
N GLU A 243 15.43 -10.95 -19.43
CA GLU A 243 14.56 -11.97 -18.81
C GLU A 243 15.07 -12.38 -17.41
N PRO A 244 15.07 -11.47 -16.42
CA PRO A 244 15.62 -11.76 -15.11
C PRO A 244 14.79 -12.80 -14.35
N VAL A 245 15.44 -13.77 -13.73
CA VAL A 245 14.82 -14.75 -12.82
C VAL A 245 15.05 -14.40 -11.35
N MET A 246 16.00 -13.52 -11.07
CA MET A 246 16.24 -12.94 -9.76
C MET A 246 16.46 -11.43 -9.84
N TRP A 247 16.01 -10.72 -8.81
CA TRP A 247 16.30 -9.31 -8.60
C TRP A 247 16.71 -9.08 -7.15
N ILE A 248 17.95 -8.65 -6.96
CA ILE A 248 18.46 -8.09 -5.71
C ILE A 248 18.36 -6.57 -5.81
N PHE A 249 17.79 -5.92 -4.80
CA PHE A 249 17.69 -4.47 -4.78
C PHE A 249 17.89 -3.92 -3.38
N GLU A 250 18.46 -2.74 -3.34
CA GLU A 250 18.63 -1.94 -2.14
C GLU A 250 17.76 -0.69 -2.27
N SER A 251 17.06 -0.35 -1.19
CA SER A 251 16.19 0.83 -1.13
C SER A 251 16.49 1.65 0.10
N ARG A 252 16.50 2.98 -0.05
CA ARG A 252 16.58 3.94 1.07
C ARG A 252 15.60 5.10 0.85
N ASN A 253 15.00 5.56 1.94
CA ASN A 253 14.19 6.78 1.93
C ASN A 253 15.11 8.00 2.11
N SER A 254 15.01 8.95 1.19
CA SER A 254 15.82 10.16 1.19
C SER A 254 15.02 11.42 1.51
N SER A 255 13.75 11.29 1.91
CA SER A 255 12.93 12.42 2.38
C SER A 255 12.37 12.21 3.78
N SER A 256 11.87 13.29 4.38
CA SER A 256 11.23 13.31 5.70
C SER A 256 9.80 12.75 5.70
N GLY A 257 9.34 12.22 4.57
CA GLY A 257 7.99 11.67 4.44
C GLY A 257 7.96 10.14 4.53
N SER A 258 6.92 9.58 5.14
CA SER A 258 6.70 8.13 5.16
C SER A 258 6.14 7.61 3.83
N SER A 259 6.53 6.41 3.42
CA SER A 259 6.03 5.80 2.18
C SER A 259 5.93 4.28 2.30
N TYR A 260 5.00 3.70 1.56
CA TYR A 260 5.04 2.29 1.21
C TYR A 260 5.68 2.16 -0.16
N SER A 261 6.68 1.30 -0.28
CA SER A 261 7.51 1.27 -1.48
C SER A 261 7.94 -0.15 -1.87
N PRO A 262 7.00 -1.02 -2.25
CA PRO A 262 7.34 -2.39 -2.62
C PRO A 262 7.83 -2.50 -4.06
N MET A 263 8.34 -3.68 -4.41
CA MET A 263 8.30 -4.14 -5.79
C MET A 263 6.88 -4.57 -6.17
N SER A 264 6.50 -4.26 -7.40
CA SER A 264 5.35 -4.83 -8.08
C SER A 264 5.77 -6.07 -8.84
N THR A 265 5.19 -7.21 -8.51
CA THR A 265 5.50 -8.53 -9.06
C THR A 265 4.31 -9.10 -9.81
N ASN A 266 4.51 -10.20 -10.55
CA ASN A 266 3.40 -10.92 -11.19
C ASN A 266 2.44 -11.56 -10.18
N PHE A 267 2.86 -11.76 -8.92
CA PHE A 267 1.98 -12.28 -7.87
C PHE A 267 1.30 -11.19 -7.03
N GLY A 268 1.84 -9.98 -6.99
CA GLY A 268 1.37 -8.87 -6.16
C GLY A 268 2.54 -7.99 -5.73
N TYR A 269 2.81 -7.90 -4.43
CA TYR A 269 3.80 -6.96 -3.89
C TYR A 269 4.81 -7.64 -2.98
N PHE A 270 6.08 -7.26 -3.08
CA PHE A 270 7.13 -7.64 -2.13
C PHE A 270 8.04 -6.45 -1.81
N GLY A 271 8.14 -6.04 -0.55
CA GLY A 271 8.99 -4.92 -0.15
C GLY A 271 8.64 -4.26 1.18
N ALA A 272 9.42 -3.26 1.56
CA ALA A 272 9.30 -2.55 2.83
C ALA A 272 8.48 -1.24 2.74
N SER A 273 8.16 -0.71 3.92
CA SER A 273 7.74 0.69 4.11
C SER A 273 8.85 1.47 4.78
N PHE A 274 8.86 2.79 4.59
CA PHE A 274 9.79 3.71 5.24
C PHE A 274 9.04 4.74 6.07
N GLY A 275 9.61 5.09 7.21
CA GLY A 275 9.13 6.14 8.10
C GLY A 275 9.64 7.53 7.70
N ALA A 276 9.02 8.54 8.30
CA ALA A 276 9.43 9.95 8.19
C ALA A 276 10.84 10.24 8.73
N ASN A 277 11.40 9.31 9.52
CA ASN A 277 12.76 9.35 10.04
C ASN A 277 13.81 8.79 9.07
N GLN A 278 13.47 8.64 7.78
CA GLN A 278 14.34 8.09 6.73
C GLN A 278 14.82 6.65 6.99
N ARG A 279 14.08 5.88 7.78
CA ARG A 279 14.41 4.49 8.13
C ARG A 279 13.27 3.55 7.77
N ALA A 280 13.57 2.27 7.64
CA ALA A 280 12.54 1.27 7.42
C ALA A 280 11.55 1.24 8.60
N ALA A 281 10.25 1.12 8.30
CA ALA A 281 9.18 1.14 9.29
C ALA A 281 8.98 -0.21 10.04
N GLY A 282 9.86 -1.19 9.81
CA GLY A 282 9.84 -2.49 10.47
C GLY A 282 9.19 -3.63 9.66
N GLY A 283 8.03 -3.37 9.08
CA GLY A 283 7.27 -4.38 8.33
C GLY A 283 7.80 -4.60 6.91
N VAL A 284 7.67 -5.83 6.43
CA VAL A 284 7.82 -6.21 5.02
C VAL A 284 6.50 -6.80 4.55
N ASN A 285 6.11 -6.50 3.32
CA ASN A 285 4.96 -7.11 2.69
C ASN A 285 5.41 -8.18 1.70
N PHE A 286 4.73 -9.32 1.67
CA PHE A 286 4.78 -10.33 0.60
C PHE A 286 3.34 -10.78 0.37
N SER A 287 2.65 -10.10 -0.54
CA SER A 287 1.21 -10.25 -0.76
C SER A 287 0.95 -10.94 -2.09
N MET A 288 0.58 -12.21 -2.07
CA MET A 288 0.18 -12.95 -3.26
C MET A 288 -1.34 -12.90 -3.42
N TRP A 289 -1.79 -12.24 -4.49
CA TRP A 289 -3.21 -12.03 -4.75
C TRP A 289 -3.87 -13.28 -5.33
N ALA A 290 -5.00 -13.71 -4.75
CA ALA A 290 -5.88 -14.72 -5.32
C ALA A 290 -6.92 -14.08 -6.23
N LEU A 291 -7.52 -12.97 -5.79
CA LEU A 291 -8.59 -12.27 -6.51
C LEU A 291 -8.69 -10.81 -6.12
N SER A 292 -9.17 -9.98 -7.06
CA SER A 292 -9.53 -8.58 -6.80
C SER A 292 -10.91 -8.48 -6.14
N GLN A 293 -11.24 -7.32 -5.57
CA GLN A 293 -12.59 -7.03 -5.07
C GLN A 293 -13.70 -7.33 -6.10
N LYS A 294 -13.50 -6.96 -7.37
CA LYS A 294 -14.46 -7.26 -8.44
C LYS A 294 -14.57 -8.78 -8.66
N GLY A 295 -13.44 -9.49 -8.65
CA GLY A 295 -13.39 -10.94 -8.78
C GLY A 295 -14.09 -11.67 -7.65
N ALA A 296 -14.17 -11.08 -6.45
CA ALA A 296 -14.83 -11.68 -5.28
C ALA A 296 -16.34 -11.87 -5.44
N LYS A 297 -16.96 -11.15 -6.37
CA LYS A 297 -18.39 -11.30 -6.70
C LYS A 297 -18.65 -12.45 -7.68
N GLY A 298 -17.60 -12.98 -8.32
CA GLY A 298 -17.69 -14.07 -9.28
C GLY A 298 -17.44 -15.46 -8.67
N LYS A 299 -17.19 -16.44 -9.53
CA LYS A 299 -16.81 -17.80 -9.13
C LYS A 299 -15.44 -17.78 -8.45
N LEU A 300 -15.34 -18.43 -7.28
CA LEU A 300 -14.07 -18.58 -6.57
C LEU A 300 -13.11 -19.46 -7.39
N PRO A 301 -11.80 -19.16 -7.40
CA PRO A 301 -10.81 -20.01 -8.05
C PRO A 301 -10.80 -21.43 -7.44
N SER A 302 -10.42 -22.43 -8.24
CA SER A 302 -10.15 -23.79 -7.72
C SER A 302 -8.94 -23.77 -6.77
N LEU A 303 -8.81 -24.80 -5.92
CA LEU A 303 -7.71 -24.86 -4.95
C LEU A 303 -6.33 -24.83 -5.63
N GLU A 304 -6.16 -25.58 -6.71
CA GLU A 304 -4.92 -25.58 -7.53
C GLU A 304 -4.58 -24.19 -8.13
N GLN A 305 -5.56 -23.30 -8.30
CA GLN A 305 -5.35 -21.95 -8.80
C GLN A 305 -5.06 -20.94 -7.68
N MET A 306 -5.25 -21.33 -6.41
CA MET A 306 -5.01 -20.46 -5.27
C MET A 306 -3.51 -20.23 -5.07
N PRO A 307 -3.09 -18.97 -4.85
CA PRO A 307 -1.75 -18.72 -4.35
C PRO A 307 -1.63 -19.25 -2.92
N HIS A 308 -0.48 -19.83 -2.58
CA HIS A 308 -0.28 -20.46 -1.29
C HIS A 308 1.18 -20.38 -0.85
N LEU A 309 1.38 -20.23 0.46
CA LEU A 309 2.70 -20.07 1.06
C LEU A 309 3.29 -21.43 1.39
N LEU A 310 4.57 -21.61 1.08
CA LEU A 310 5.31 -22.86 1.26
C LEU A 310 6.28 -22.78 2.44
N ALA A 311 6.97 -21.65 2.63
CA ALA A 311 7.98 -21.53 3.67
C ALA A 311 8.14 -20.09 4.15
N THR A 312 8.71 -19.92 5.35
CA THR A 312 9.14 -18.64 5.92
C THR A 312 10.29 -18.88 6.89
N GLY A 313 11.28 -18.00 6.93
CA GLY A 313 12.47 -18.11 7.78
C GLY A 313 12.28 -17.55 9.20
N ASN A 314 11.06 -17.64 9.73
CA ASN A 314 10.77 -17.29 11.12
C ASN A 314 9.72 -18.27 11.70
N PRO A 315 10.04 -19.01 12.78
CA PRO A 315 9.11 -19.96 13.40
C PRO A 315 7.86 -19.32 14.00
N ASP A 316 7.90 -18.04 14.35
CA ASP A 316 6.77 -17.32 14.94
C ASP A 316 5.89 -16.65 13.88
N ALA A 317 6.34 -16.62 12.63
CA ALA A 317 5.57 -16.06 11.53
C ALA A 317 4.36 -16.94 11.17
N GLU A 318 3.29 -16.31 10.71
CA GLU A 318 2.05 -16.98 10.32
C GLU A 318 1.89 -17.02 8.79
N PHE A 319 1.54 -18.19 8.26
CA PHE A 319 0.93 -18.31 6.94
C PHE A 319 -0.51 -17.81 7.01
N SER A 320 -0.76 -16.63 6.47
CA SER A 320 -2.03 -15.91 6.66
C SER A 320 -2.51 -15.27 5.36
N GLY A 321 -3.43 -14.32 5.45
CA GLY A 321 -4.03 -13.65 4.30
C GLY A 321 -4.39 -12.19 4.52
N PHE A 322 -5.02 -11.63 3.48
CA PHE A 322 -5.58 -10.28 3.46
C PHE A 322 -6.92 -10.30 2.70
N GLY A 323 -7.78 -9.30 2.93
CA GLY A 323 -9.15 -9.28 2.39
C GLY A 323 -9.72 -7.90 2.00
N HIS A 324 -8.95 -6.82 2.10
CA HIS A 324 -9.50 -5.45 2.00
C HIS A 324 -9.77 -4.99 0.56
N GLU A 325 -8.79 -5.01 -0.35
CA GLU A 325 -8.90 -4.60 -1.78
C GLU A 325 -9.01 -5.78 -2.75
N GLY A 326 -9.14 -6.95 -2.17
CA GLY A 326 -9.06 -8.24 -2.80
C GLY A 326 -8.66 -9.23 -1.72
N ALA A 327 -8.42 -10.47 -2.12
CA ALA A 327 -8.05 -11.51 -1.20
C ALA A 327 -6.86 -12.29 -1.71
N GLY A 328 -6.08 -12.82 -0.78
CA GLY A 328 -4.84 -13.53 -1.06
C GLY A 328 -4.12 -13.95 0.20
N VAL A 329 -2.88 -14.41 0.03
CA VAL A 329 -2.03 -14.91 1.11
C VAL A 329 -0.87 -13.94 1.40
N LYS A 330 -0.44 -13.89 2.66
CA LYS A 330 0.73 -13.13 3.11
C LYS A 330 1.30 -13.68 4.42
N ILE A 331 2.56 -13.36 4.68
CA ILE A 331 3.16 -13.57 6.00
C ILE A 331 2.65 -12.52 6.99
N ARG A 332 2.41 -12.94 8.24
CA ARG A 332 2.07 -12.08 9.37
C ARG A 332 2.93 -12.41 10.59
N ASN A 333 2.82 -11.57 11.63
CA ASN A 333 3.50 -11.69 12.91
C ASN A 333 5.04 -11.72 12.80
N TRP A 334 5.58 -10.98 11.84
CA TRP A 334 7.02 -10.80 11.73
C TRP A 334 7.38 -9.37 11.32
N THR A 335 8.21 -8.74 12.13
CA THR A 335 8.78 -7.40 11.92
C THR A 335 10.29 -7.53 11.67
N PRO A 336 10.71 -7.91 10.44
CA PRO A 336 12.13 -8.21 10.16
C PRO A 336 13.06 -7.01 10.29
N TYR A 337 12.55 -5.78 10.20
CA TYR A 337 13.32 -4.55 10.32
C TYR A 337 13.05 -3.81 11.63
N ALA A 338 12.85 -4.52 12.75
CA ALA A 338 12.59 -3.92 14.05
C ALA A 338 13.63 -2.85 14.48
N GLN A 339 14.88 -3.02 14.04
CA GLN A 339 16.01 -2.10 14.23
C GLN A 339 15.98 -0.84 13.37
N GLN A 340 15.01 -0.71 12.45
CA GLN A 340 14.83 0.45 11.56
C GLN A 340 16.13 0.88 10.84
N PRO A 341 16.71 0.03 9.98
CA PRO A 341 17.89 0.38 9.21
C PRO A 341 17.59 1.53 8.23
N LYS A 342 18.64 2.25 7.81
CA LYS A 342 18.54 3.37 6.85
C LYS A 342 18.26 2.89 5.42
N SER A 343 18.83 1.74 5.07
CA SER A 343 18.63 1.02 3.82
C SER A 343 18.07 -0.36 4.12
N VAL A 344 17.42 -0.98 3.14
CA VAL A 344 17.01 -2.37 3.19
C VAL A 344 17.43 -3.06 1.90
N ILE A 345 17.97 -4.27 2.02
CA ILE A 345 18.43 -5.08 0.89
C ILE A 345 17.55 -6.32 0.82
N GLN A 346 16.97 -6.55 -0.34
CA GLN A 346 15.95 -7.58 -0.55
C GLN A 346 16.21 -8.31 -1.85
N ALA A 347 15.91 -9.60 -1.90
CA ALA A 347 16.01 -10.41 -3.11
C ALA A 347 14.70 -11.11 -3.40
N LEU A 348 14.28 -11.08 -4.66
CA LEU A 348 13.18 -11.89 -5.15
C LEU A 348 13.68 -12.82 -6.24
N ARG A 349 13.35 -14.10 -6.12
CA ARG A 349 13.69 -15.15 -7.08
C ARG A 349 12.42 -15.83 -7.57
N VAL A 350 12.35 -16.22 -8.84
CA VAL A 350 11.24 -16.98 -9.41
C VAL A 350 11.74 -18.22 -10.14
N GLU A 351 11.01 -19.32 -9.98
CA GLU A 351 11.23 -20.57 -10.69
C GLU A 351 9.92 -21.09 -11.28
N LYS A 352 10.01 -21.85 -12.37
CA LYS A 352 8.89 -22.63 -12.90
C LYS A 352 8.85 -23.99 -12.19
N ASN A 353 7.73 -24.31 -11.54
CA ASN A 353 7.54 -25.59 -10.84
C ASN A 353 6.19 -26.21 -11.21
N GLY A 354 6.20 -27.13 -12.17
CA GLY A 354 4.98 -27.72 -12.72
C GLY A 354 4.04 -26.65 -13.27
N ILE A 355 2.82 -26.57 -12.73
CA ILE A 355 1.81 -25.57 -13.10
C ILE A 355 2.02 -24.21 -12.42
N TYR A 356 2.95 -24.09 -11.48
CA TYR A 356 3.16 -22.89 -10.67
C TYR A 356 4.41 -22.12 -11.10
N HIS A 357 4.39 -20.82 -10.83
CA HIS A 357 5.62 -20.08 -10.57
C HIS A 357 5.83 -20.01 -9.07
N THR A 358 6.99 -20.46 -8.60
CA THR A 358 7.40 -20.41 -7.20
C THR A 358 8.25 -19.18 -6.98
N TYR A 359 7.86 -18.33 -6.04
CA TYR A 359 8.56 -17.09 -5.72
C TYR A 359 9.21 -17.21 -4.34
N TYR A 360 10.47 -16.81 -4.25
CA TYR A 360 11.25 -16.81 -3.01
C TYR A 360 11.67 -15.37 -2.70
N GLY A 361 11.21 -14.83 -1.59
CA GLY A 361 11.59 -13.51 -1.09
C GLY A 361 12.58 -13.64 0.07
N TYR A 362 13.70 -12.92 -0.01
CA TYR A 362 14.75 -12.89 1.00
C TYR A 362 15.03 -11.45 1.45
N LEU A 363 15.51 -11.31 2.67
CA LEU A 363 15.99 -10.06 3.26
C LEU A 363 17.44 -10.27 3.69
N PHE A 364 18.28 -9.27 3.51
CA PHE A 364 19.66 -9.35 3.97
C PHE A 364 19.76 -8.86 5.42
N ASP A 365 20.29 -9.70 6.31
CA ASP A 365 20.64 -9.33 7.68
C ASP A 365 22.06 -8.76 7.65
N GLU A 366 22.17 -7.43 7.55
CA GLU A 366 23.46 -6.73 7.49
C GLU A 366 24.33 -6.97 8.73
N ALA A 367 23.74 -7.20 9.91
CA ALA A 367 24.51 -7.46 11.12
C ALA A 367 25.20 -8.83 11.09
N LYS A 368 24.61 -9.79 10.36
CA LYS A 368 25.12 -11.16 10.22
C LYS A 368 25.72 -11.47 8.85
N ASN A 369 25.71 -10.49 7.94
CA ASN A 369 26.14 -10.63 6.56
C ASN A 369 25.54 -11.86 5.84
N LYS A 370 24.25 -12.11 6.03
CA LYS A 370 23.58 -13.29 5.46
C LYS A 370 22.19 -13.01 4.96
N TRP A 371 21.78 -13.78 3.95
CA TRP A 371 20.40 -13.80 3.48
C TRP A 371 19.50 -14.58 4.44
N VAL A 372 18.31 -14.05 4.69
CA VAL A 372 17.28 -14.67 5.51
C VAL A 372 16.03 -14.83 4.65
N LEU A 373 15.52 -16.05 4.55
CA LEU A 373 14.28 -16.33 3.85
C LEU A 373 13.10 -15.61 4.52
N TYR A 374 12.40 -14.74 3.78
CA TYR A 374 11.16 -14.13 4.27
C TYR A 374 9.95 -15.02 3.97
N ALA A 375 9.79 -15.39 2.70
CA ALA A 375 8.64 -16.16 2.25
C ALA A 375 8.96 -16.96 0.99
N VAL A 376 8.37 -18.14 0.88
CA VAL A 376 8.22 -18.87 -0.38
C VAL A 376 6.74 -19.01 -0.67
N GLY A 377 6.32 -18.79 -1.91
CA GLY A 377 4.94 -18.98 -2.30
C GLY A 377 4.76 -19.38 -3.76
N ASN A 378 3.75 -20.21 -4.00
CA ASN A 378 3.35 -20.66 -5.32
C ASN A 378 2.19 -19.80 -5.84
N LYS A 379 2.20 -19.55 -7.15
CA LYS A 379 1.06 -18.97 -7.84
C LYS A 379 0.94 -19.52 -9.25
N ALA A 380 -0.26 -19.96 -9.61
CA ALA A 380 -0.56 -20.35 -10.97
C ALA A 380 -0.43 -19.10 -11.88
N PRO A 381 0.41 -19.15 -12.92
CA PRO A 381 0.56 -18.02 -13.82
C PRO A 381 -0.70 -17.83 -14.66
N ARG A 382 -0.87 -16.62 -15.22
CA ARG A 382 -1.81 -16.44 -16.33
C ARG A 382 -1.27 -17.19 -17.55
N ARG A 383 -2.16 -17.66 -18.43
CA ARG A 383 -1.80 -18.44 -19.62
C ARG A 383 -0.61 -17.83 -20.38
N ASN A 384 0.37 -18.66 -20.72
CA ASN A 384 1.59 -18.32 -21.48
C ASN A 384 2.57 -17.32 -20.81
N THR A 385 2.49 -17.11 -19.49
CA THR A 385 3.48 -16.25 -18.80
C THR A 385 4.76 -17.03 -18.51
N LYS A 386 5.93 -16.47 -18.87
CA LYS A 386 7.24 -17.02 -18.49
C LYS A 386 7.53 -16.81 -16.99
N ALA A 387 8.35 -17.69 -16.40
CA ALA A 387 8.83 -17.56 -15.03
C ALA A 387 9.99 -16.54 -14.95
N VAL A 388 9.66 -15.26 -15.18
CA VAL A 388 10.58 -14.13 -15.14
C VAL A 388 10.02 -13.04 -14.24
N LEU A 389 10.90 -12.22 -13.67
CA LEU A 389 10.52 -11.11 -12.83
C LEU A 389 10.15 -9.89 -13.65
N ARG A 390 8.98 -9.34 -13.35
CA ARG A 390 8.66 -7.97 -13.73
C ARG A 390 9.31 -7.03 -12.71
N ALA A 391 10.46 -6.47 -13.05
CA ALA A 391 11.17 -5.53 -12.18
C ALA A 391 10.49 -4.15 -12.18
N SER A 392 9.38 -4.03 -11.47
CA SER A 392 8.63 -2.78 -11.30
C SER A 392 8.50 -2.42 -9.84
N SER A 393 8.27 -1.14 -9.55
CA SER A 393 8.08 -0.64 -8.20
C SER A 393 7.15 0.56 -8.20
N PHE A 394 6.69 0.95 -7.01
CA PHE A 394 6.05 2.23 -6.80
C PHE A 394 6.44 2.82 -5.45
N CYS A 395 6.18 4.11 -5.29
CA CYS A 395 6.17 4.81 -4.01
C CYS A 395 4.79 5.43 -3.81
N GLU A 396 4.15 5.13 -2.69
CA GLU A 396 2.82 5.64 -2.35
C GLU A 396 2.68 6.01 -0.87
N VAL A 397 1.64 6.81 -0.58
CA VAL A 397 1.19 7.10 0.78
C VAL A 397 -0.21 6.47 0.97
N PRO A 398 -0.32 5.38 1.76
CA PRO A 398 -1.59 4.71 2.02
C PRO A 398 -2.42 5.47 3.08
N GLY A 399 -3.74 5.27 3.06
CA GLY A 399 -4.68 5.90 3.99
C GLY A 399 -5.84 6.61 3.29
N PRO A 400 -6.88 7.04 4.02
CA PRO A 400 -8.00 7.83 3.48
C PRO A 400 -7.91 9.34 3.81
N PRO A 401 -8.54 10.23 3.03
CA PRO A 401 -8.33 11.69 3.09
C PRO A 401 -8.79 12.38 4.38
N GLN A 402 -9.62 11.72 5.19
CA GLN A 402 -10.03 12.25 6.48
C GLN A 402 -8.97 12.07 7.57
N VAL A 403 -8.03 11.15 7.41
CA VAL A 403 -7.06 10.76 8.45
C VAL A 403 -5.71 11.45 8.28
N GLU A 404 -5.29 11.69 7.05
CA GLU A 404 -3.98 12.23 6.72
C GLU A 404 -4.05 12.95 5.36
N ARG A 405 -3.34 14.07 5.23
CA ARG A 405 -3.21 14.81 3.97
C ARG A 405 -1.82 15.39 3.83
N THR A 406 -0.93 14.61 3.24
CA THR A 406 0.49 14.94 3.13
C THR A 406 0.95 15.06 1.69
N GLY A 407 0.04 15.43 0.79
CA GLY A 407 0.31 15.73 -0.62
C GLY A 407 1.34 16.82 -0.85
N ASP A 408 1.45 17.75 0.10
CA ASP A 408 2.45 18.83 0.12
C ASP A 408 3.86 18.36 0.46
N VAL A 409 3.99 17.19 1.09
CA VAL A 409 5.30 16.67 1.50
C VAL A 409 5.82 15.74 0.40
N GLU A 410 7.06 15.96 -0.02
CA GLU A 410 7.73 15.11 -1.01
C GLU A 410 8.14 13.75 -0.42
N ARG A 411 8.03 12.68 -1.22
CA ARG A 411 8.55 11.33 -0.95
C ARG A 411 9.65 11.04 -1.95
N VAL A 412 10.85 10.81 -1.45
CA VAL A 412 12.02 10.49 -2.27
C VAL A 412 12.54 9.13 -1.90
N LEU A 413 12.56 8.22 -2.86
CA LEU A 413 13.09 6.89 -2.66
C LEU A 413 14.22 6.64 -3.66
N ASP A 414 15.39 6.31 -3.14
CA ASP A 414 16.55 5.94 -3.93
C ASP A 414 16.64 4.41 -3.98
N ARG A 415 16.97 3.86 -5.16
CA ARG A 415 17.24 2.44 -5.37
C ARG A 415 18.46 2.15 -6.23
N ARG A 416 19.08 1.01 -5.98
CA ARG A 416 20.01 0.33 -6.89
C ARG A 416 19.70 -1.17 -6.88
N GLY A 417 20.10 -1.89 -7.92
CA GLY A 417 19.79 -3.31 -8.01
C GLY A 417 20.61 -4.08 -9.03
N TRP A 418 20.47 -5.40 -8.96
CA TRP A 418 21.17 -6.39 -9.76
C TRP A 418 20.19 -7.48 -10.17
N PHE A 419 20.17 -7.79 -11.46
CA PHE A 419 19.42 -8.89 -12.01
C PHE A 419 20.30 -10.12 -12.18
N PHE A 420 19.68 -11.28 -12.06
CA PHE A 420 20.28 -12.54 -12.42
C PHE A 420 19.46 -13.18 -13.53
N ASP A 421 20.15 -13.67 -14.53
CA ASP A 421 19.54 -14.51 -15.56
C ASP A 421 19.42 -15.97 -15.09
N ALA A 422 18.91 -16.84 -15.97
CA ALA A 422 18.75 -18.25 -15.69
C ALA A 422 20.09 -19.03 -15.55
N THR A 423 21.20 -18.46 -16.01
CA THR A 423 22.55 -19.06 -15.87
C THR A 423 23.22 -18.69 -14.55
N GLY A 424 22.67 -17.69 -13.84
CA GLY A 424 23.23 -17.14 -12.61
C GLY A 424 24.17 -15.95 -12.85
N GLN A 425 24.29 -15.48 -14.09
CA GLN A 425 25.09 -14.30 -14.39
C GLN A 425 24.42 -13.03 -13.82
N ILE A 426 25.22 -12.16 -13.23
CA ILE A 426 24.77 -10.94 -12.53
C ILE A 426 24.92 -9.73 -13.44
N PHE A 427 23.86 -8.91 -13.54
CA PHE A 427 23.84 -7.69 -14.33
C PHE A 427 23.32 -6.52 -13.48
N PRO A 428 24.04 -5.39 -13.39
CA PRO A 428 23.51 -4.21 -12.71
C PRO A 428 22.30 -3.67 -13.47
N VAL A 429 21.33 -3.13 -12.73
CA VAL A 429 20.27 -2.31 -13.30
C VAL A 429 20.89 -1.04 -13.87
N ASP A 430 20.65 -0.76 -15.14
CA ASP A 430 21.23 0.37 -15.88
C ASP A 430 20.22 1.45 -16.27
N ARG A 431 18.93 1.18 -16.06
CA ARG A 431 17.85 2.05 -16.55
C ARG A 431 16.62 1.99 -15.64
N MET A 432 16.00 3.16 -15.45
CA MET A 432 14.71 3.31 -14.80
C MET A 432 13.76 4.10 -15.71
N THR A 433 12.53 3.62 -15.87
CA THR A 433 11.51 4.26 -16.71
C THR A 433 10.22 4.55 -15.94
N THR A 434 9.52 5.59 -16.38
CA THR A 434 8.17 5.97 -15.94
C THR A 434 7.36 6.49 -17.13
N LYS A 435 6.10 6.87 -16.91
CA LYS A 435 5.32 7.59 -17.94
C LYS A 435 5.69 9.07 -17.90
N ALA A 436 6.17 9.62 -19.00
CA ALA A 436 6.42 11.06 -19.13
C ALA A 436 5.10 11.84 -19.06
N ARG A 437 4.97 12.71 -18.06
CA ARG A 437 3.83 13.60 -17.83
C ARG A 437 4.26 14.80 -16.98
N VAL A 438 3.49 15.88 -17.11
CA VAL A 438 3.57 17.12 -16.35
C VAL A 438 2.92 16.89 -14.98
N GLN A 439 3.70 16.59 -13.93
CA GLN A 439 3.19 16.20 -12.60
C GLN A 439 4.16 16.57 -11.46
N ASN A 440 3.73 16.39 -10.20
CA ASN A 440 4.55 16.58 -8.98
C ASN A 440 5.23 15.26 -8.52
N HIS A 441 5.72 14.48 -9.48
CA HIS A 441 6.45 13.25 -9.24
C HIS A 441 7.52 13.12 -10.32
N GLY A 442 8.57 12.33 -10.12
CA GLY A 442 9.69 12.32 -11.06
C GLY A 442 10.62 11.13 -10.92
N ILE A 443 11.50 10.98 -11.91
CA ILE A 443 12.63 10.06 -11.88
C ILE A 443 13.93 10.82 -12.14
N ALA A 444 15.00 10.44 -11.45
CA ALA A 444 16.33 11.03 -11.59
C ALA A 444 17.43 10.02 -11.23
N ILE A 445 18.68 10.42 -11.44
CA ILE A 445 19.86 9.76 -10.86
C ILE A 445 20.39 10.64 -9.72
N SER A 446 20.59 10.06 -8.54
CA SER A 446 21.19 10.77 -7.41
C SER A 446 22.69 10.98 -7.64
N LYS A 447 23.32 11.87 -6.85
CA LYS A 447 24.78 12.10 -6.89
C LYS A 447 25.60 10.82 -6.68
N ASP A 448 25.06 9.87 -5.92
CA ASP A 448 25.72 8.59 -5.62
C ASP A 448 25.37 7.51 -6.67
N HIS A 449 24.79 7.87 -7.82
CA HIS A 449 24.33 6.94 -8.86
C HIS A 449 23.27 5.95 -8.40
N TRP A 450 22.29 6.41 -7.60
CA TRP A 450 21.07 5.65 -7.32
C TRP A 450 19.93 6.15 -8.21
N PHE A 451 19.07 5.22 -8.64
CA PHE A 451 17.82 5.55 -9.30
C PHE A 451 16.85 6.14 -8.28
N ARG A 452 16.53 7.41 -8.45
CA ARG A 452 15.64 8.17 -7.57
C ARG A 452 14.24 8.26 -8.15
N MET A 453 13.24 7.88 -7.37
CA MET A 453 11.84 8.21 -7.64
C MET A 453 11.34 9.23 -6.62
N THR A 454 10.55 10.19 -7.09
CA THR A 454 9.99 11.26 -6.28
C THR A 454 8.48 11.33 -6.48
N THR A 455 7.71 11.61 -5.41
CA THR A 455 6.28 11.96 -5.51
C THR A 455 5.81 12.89 -4.40
N GLY A 456 4.89 13.80 -4.72
CA GLY A 456 4.34 14.77 -3.77
C GLY A 456 5.03 16.12 -3.89
N GLY A 457 4.63 17.06 -3.04
CA GLY A 457 5.01 18.45 -3.17
C GLY A 457 4.00 19.28 -3.95
N VAL A 458 4.14 20.59 -3.84
CA VAL A 458 3.33 21.59 -4.58
C VAL A 458 4.01 22.11 -5.85
N ASP A 459 5.22 21.62 -6.11
CA ASP A 459 6.03 21.98 -7.27
C ASP A 459 5.85 20.89 -8.32
N PHE A 460 5.50 21.30 -9.54
CA PHE A 460 5.29 20.40 -10.66
C PHE A 460 6.35 20.66 -11.72
N ARG A 461 6.74 19.59 -12.44
CA ARG A 461 7.83 19.60 -13.42
C ARG A 461 7.48 18.71 -14.60
N GLU A 462 8.20 18.88 -15.70
CA GLU A 462 8.26 17.85 -16.74
C GLU A 462 9.06 16.65 -16.25
N VAL A 463 8.55 15.45 -16.51
CA VAL A 463 9.13 14.21 -16.03
C VAL A 463 9.74 13.44 -17.20
N PRO A 464 11.05 13.14 -17.18
CA PRO A 464 11.65 12.32 -18.22
C PRO A 464 11.04 10.91 -18.20
N ALA A 465 10.87 10.32 -19.39
CA ALA A 465 10.35 8.95 -19.51
C ALA A 465 11.37 7.90 -19.01
N GLU A 466 12.66 8.25 -19.06
CA GLU A 466 13.77 7.35 -18.82
C GLU A 466 14.96 8.09 -18.21
N VAL A 467 15.67 7.41 -17.31
CA VAL A 467 17.01 7.78 -16.86
C VAL A 467 17.92 6.55 -16.91
N LYS A 468 19.20 6.76 -17.20
CA LYS A 468 20.21 5.71 -17.31
C LYS A 468 21.38 5.97 -16.37
N SER A 469 22.05 4.90 -15.96
CA SER A 469 23.30 4.94 -15.21
C SER A 469 24.14 3.72 -15.58
N ASP A 470 25.37 3.95 -16.03
CA ASP A 470 26.38 2.94 -16.31
C ASP A 470 27.28 2.63 -15.10
N HIS A 471 27.10 3.36 -14.00
CA HIS A 471 27.88 3.23 -12.78
C HIS A 471 27.78 1.82 -12.16
N GLN A 472 28.94 1.21 -11.89
CA GLN A 472 29.06 -0.07 -11.22
C GLN A 472 29.46 0.09 -9.75
N HIS A 473 28.51 -0.19 -8.85
CA HIS A 473 28.75 -0.23 -7.41
C HIS A 473 29.64 -1.42 -7.03
N LYS A 474 30.75 -1.19 -6.32
CA LYS A 474 31.73 -2.22 -5.91
C LYS A 474 31.64 -2.53 -4.41
N GLY A 475 32.23 -3.67 -4.01
CA GLY A 475 32.41 -4.02 -2.59
C GLY A 475 31.14 -4.42 -1.85
N LEU A 476 30.10 -4.87 -2.56
CA LEU A 476 28.80 -5.19 -1.98
C LEU A 476 28.80 -6.60 -1.40
N ILE A 477 28.79 -6.70 -0.07
CA ILE A 477 28.89 -7.98 0.67
C ILE A 477 27.78 -8.96 0.26
N PHE A 478 26.56 -8.47 0.07
CA PHE A 478 25.40 -9.29 -0.29
C PHE A 478 25.45 -9.90 -1.71
N LEU A 479 26.45 -9.53 -2.52
CA LEU A 479 26.71 -10.09 -3.86
C LEU A 479 27.93 -11.03 -3.88
N LYS A 480 28.60 -11.27 -2.75
CA LYS A 480 29.72 -12.22 -2.72
C LYS A 480 29.22 -13.65 -2.98
N PRO A 481 29.96 -14.50 -3.72
CA PRO A 481 29.50 -15.85 -4.09
C PRO A 481 29.07 -16.72 -2.91
N ASP A 482 29.86 -16.77 -1.83
CA ASP A 482 29.58 -17.51 -0.61
C ASP A 482 28.32 -17.01 0.12
N VAL A 483 28.09 -15.69 0.07
CA VAL A 483 26.89 -15.08 0.65
C VAL A 483 25.65 -15.42 -0.20
N LEU A 484 25.76 -15.43 -1.53
CA LEU A 484 24.65 -15.70 -2.45
C LEU A 484 24.06 -17.10 -2.30
N GLU A 485 24.81 -18.08 -1.79
CA GLU A 485 24.28 -19.42 -1.48
C GLU A 485 23.08 -19.37 -0.52
N GLY A 486 23.04 -18.37 0.37
CA GLY A 486 21.91 -18.14 1.28
C GLY A 486 20.57 -17.89 0.57
N LEU A 487 20.57 -17.47 -0.70
CA LEU A 487 19.37 -17.24 -1.52
C LEU A 487 18.69 -18.53 -2.00
N TYR A 488 19.22 -19.69 -1.60
CA TYR A 488 18.69 -21.01 -1.92
C TYR A 488 18.38 -21.83 -0.67
N GLN A 489 18.69 -21.33 0.52
CA GLN A 489 18.44 -22.02 1.78
C GLN A 489 16.96 -22.00 2.16
N LEU A 490 16.46 -23.15 2.59
CA LEU A 490 15.13 -23.35 3.17
C LEU A 490 15.26 -23.78 4.63
N PRO A 491 14.24 -23.57 5.48
CA PRO A 491 14.28 -24.02 6.87
C PRO A 491 14.50 -25.53 7.01
N ALA A 492 13.94 -26.33 6.09
CA ALA A 492 14.12 -27.77 6.06
C ALA A 492 14.13 -28.29 4.61
N GLU A 493 14.88 -29.38 4.38
CA GLU A 493 14.87 -30.15 3.14
C GLU A 493 14.04 -31.43 3.31
N ILE A 494 12.80 -31.35 2.83
CA ILE A 494 11.83 -32.44 2.88
C ILE A 494 11.89 -33.19 1.55
N GLY A 495 12.21 -34.47 1.62
CA GLY A 495 12.24 -35.40 0.48
C GLY A 495 10.89 -36.01 0.16
N GLU A 496 10.91 -37.20 -0.43
CA GLU A 496 9.71 -37.92 -0.84
C GLU A 496 8.94 -38.50 0.34
N SER A 497 7.65 -38.76 0.09
CA SER A 497 6.75 -39.41 1.01
C SER A 497 6.12 -40.64 0.38
N HIS A 498 5.90 -41.67 1.18
CA HIS A 498 5.14 -42.85 0.76
C HIS A 498 4.23 -43.35 1.88
N VAL A 499 3.28 -44.19 1.51
CA VAL A 499 2.41 -44.85 2.48
C VAL A 499 3.05 -46.16 2.88
N ALA A 500 3.43 -46.28 4.16
CA ALA A 500 4.04 -47.48 4.71
C ALA A 500 2.99 -48.55 5.03
N GLU A 501 1.82 -48.14 5.54
CA GLU A 501 0.74 -49.04 5.96
C GLU A 501 -0.63 -48.41 5.70
N ILE A 502 -1.63 -49.21 5.34
CA ILE A 502 -3.02 -48.78 5.10
C ILE A 502 -4.00 -49.84 5.63
N ASP A 503 -5.00 -49.40 6.39
CA ASP A 503 -6.10 -50.23 6.89
C ASP A 503 -7.43 -49.45 6.92
N ALA A 504 -8.52 -50.13 7.29
CA ALA A 504 -9.84 -49.59 7.56
C ALA A 504 -9.83 -48.78 8.87
N GLY A 505 -9.35 -47.53 8.79
CA GLY A 505 -9.38 -46.60 9.92
C GLY A 505 -8.07 -45.85 10.16
N PHE A 506 -6.95 -46.31 9.60
CA PHE A 506 -5.66 -45.67 9.76
C PHE A 506 -4.75 -45.84 8.54
N ALA A 507 -3.75 -44.98 8.44
CA ALA A 507 -2.64 -45.13 7.52
C ALA A 507 -1.35 -44.62 8.18
N THR A 508 -0.22 -45.23 7.86
CA THR A 508 1.10 -44.77 8.29
C THR A 508 1.80 -44.14 7.10
N ILE A 509 2.13 -42.85 7.20
CA ILE A 509 2.84 -42.10 6.18
C ILE A 509 4.29 -41.91 6.59
N SER A 510 5.22 -42.23 5.69
CA SER A 510 6.65 -41.97 5.85
C SER A 510 7.05 -40.74 5.05
N TYR A 511 7.90 -39.88 5.64
CA TYR A 511 8.60 -38.79 4.98
C TYR A 511 10.10 -38.94 5.17
N GLN A 512 10.86 -38.82 4.08
CA GLN A 512 12.32 -38.75 4.12
C GLN A 512 12.78 -37.30 4.30
N LEU A 513 13.57 -37.00 5.33
CA LEU A 513 14.12 -35.66 5.55
C LEU A 513 15.64 -35.68 5.38
N LYS A 514 16.16 -34.83 4.48
CA LYS A 514 17.61 -34.68 4.27
C LYS A 514 18.23 -33.78 5.33
N ALA A 515 17.57 -32.66 5.61
CA ALA A 515 17.97 -31.68 6.60
C ALA A 515 16.71 -31.15 7.33
N PRO A 516 16.37 -31.69 8.51
CA PRO A 516 15.15 -31.26 9.23
C PRO A 516 15.27 -29.86 9.86
N GLY A 517 16.49 -29.34 10.04
CA GLY A 517 16.79 -28.12 10.80
C GLY A 517 16.84 -28.33 12.31
N SER A 518 17.11 -27.28 13.06
CA SER A 518 17.38 -27.38 14.50
C SER A 518 16.08 -27.48 15.30
N LYS A 519 15.97 -28.48 16.19
CA LYS A 519 14.77 -28.75 17.01
C LYS A 519 13.50 -28.86 16.16
N ALA A 520 13.61 -29.59 15.06
CA ALA A 520 12.54 -29.73 14.09
C ALA A 520 11.36 -30.54 14.64
N LYS A 521 10.15 -30.02 14.43
CA LYS A 521 8.88 -30.67 14.69
C LYS A 521 8.06 -30.77 13.42
N GLY A 522 7.34 -31.88 13.27
CA GLY A 522 6.51 -32.15 12.10
C GLY A 522 5.06 -32.42 12.46
N VAL A 523 4.17 -31.93 11.62
CA VAL A 523 2.73 -32.23 11.65
C VAL A 523 2.30 -32.64 10.25
N VAL A 524 1.68 -33.81 10.12
CA VAL A 524 1.05 -34.23 8.86
C VAL A 524 -0.41 -33.81 8.87
N TRP A 525 -0.78 -32.93 7.94
CA TRP A 525 -2.15 -32.54 7.68
C TRP A 525 -2.76 -33.46 6.64
N TYR A 526 -4.04 -33.83 6.81
CA TYR A 526 -4.70 -34.77 5.91
C TYR A 526 -6.22 -34.56 5.78
N GLY A 527 -6.80 -35.06 4.69
CA GLY A 527 -8.24 -34.93 4.41
C GLY A 527 -8.65 -35.47 3.04
N GLU A 528 -9.96 -35.47 2.76
CA GLU A 528 -10.54 -35.96 1.50
C GLU A 528 -10.31 -34.98 0.31
N VAL A 529 -9.89 -33.75 0.61
CA VAL A 529 -9.58 -32.68 -0.35
C VAL A 529 -8.10 -32.33 -0.23
N ASP A 530 -7.40 -32.19 -1.36
CA ASP A 530 -6.06 -31.60 -1.38
C ASP A 530 -6.16 -30.10 -1.09
N ALA A 531 -6.01 -29.74 0.19
CA ALA A 531 -6.06 -28.37 0.65
C ALA A 531 -4.71 -27.65 0.52
N ILE A 532 -3.76 -28.20 -0.26
CA ILE A 532 -2.44 -27.63 -0.52
C ILE A 532 -1.69 -27.27 0.78
N THR A 533 -1.51 -25.99 1.11
CA THR A 533 -0.93 -25.53 2.37
C THR A 533 -1.92 -24.78 3.27
N PHE A 534 -3.22 -24.92 3.02
CA PHE A 534 -4.26 -24.27 3.82
C PHE A 534 -4.67 -25.15 5.01
N ALA A 535 -4.11 -24.83 6.17
CA ALA A 535 -4.58 -25.33 7.45
C ALA A 535 -5.67 -24.41 8.03
N PRO A 536 -6.60 -24.93 8.86
CA PRO A 536 -7.52 -24.12 9.64
C PRO A 536 -6.79 -23.05 10.46
N ARG A 537 -7.30 -21.82 10.48
CA ARG A 537 -6.72 -20.71 11.26
C ARG A 537 -7.77 -19.65 11.59
N MET A 538 -7.40 -18.78 12.53
CA MET A 538 -8.17 -17.56 12.80
C MET A 538 -7.95 -16.51 11.72
N PHE A 539 -9.04 -15.88 11.27
CA PHE A 539 -8.97 -14.78 10.32
C PHE A 539 -8.61 -13.47 11.00
N HIS A 540 -7.67 -12.74 10.37
CA HIS A 540 -7.29 -11.39 10.78
C HIS A 540 -8.39 -10.39 10.44
N GLY A 541 -8.46 -9.25 11.15
CA GLY A 541 -9.54 -8.27 11.00
C GLY A 541 -9.78 -7.81 9.56
N THR A 542 -8.73 -7.71 8.75
CA THR A 542 -8.84 -7.33 7.33
C THR A 542 -9.54 -8.36 6.44
N GLU A 543 -9.65 -9.61 6.90
CA GLU A 543 -10.19 -10.76 6.17
C GLU A 543 -11.64 -11.08 6.56
N ARG A 544 -12.04 -10.74 7.79
CA ARG A 544 -13.37 -11.06 8.34
C ARG A 544 -14.49 -10.35 7.58
N GLY A 545 -15.59 -11.07 7.36
CA GLY A 545 -16.78 -10.62 6.62
C GLY A 545 -16.53 -10.39 5.12
N LYS A 546 -15.48 -10.99 4.54
CA LYS A 546 -15.05 -10.72 3.15
C LYS A 546 -14.75 -12.01 2.38
N ALA A 547 -14.30 -11.84 1.13
CA ALA A 547 -14.00 -12.95 0.22
C ALA A 547 -13.02 -13.99 0.81
N SER A 548 -12.10 -13.55 1.67
CA SER A 548 -11.13 -14.41 2.33
C SER A 548 -11.79 -15.52 3.17
N GLU A 549 -12.89 -15.25 3.86
CA GLU A 549 -13.61 -16.27 4.64
C GLU A 549 -14.12 -17.41 3.75
N LYS A 550 -14.56 -17.08 2.53
CA LYS A 550 -15.03 -18.09 1.56
C LYS A 550 -13.85 -18.84 0.94
N LEU A 551 -12.73 -18.16 0.67
CA LEU A 551 -11.56 -18.76 0.03
C LEU A 551 -10.83 -19.77 0.93
N PHE A 552 -10.83 -19.51 2.22
CA PHE A 552 -10.10 -20.27 3.24
C PHE A 552 -11.06 -20.91 4.27
N GLY A 553 -12.34 -21.06 3.88
CA GLY A 553 -13.37 -21.64 4.73
C GLY A 553 -13.39 -23.17 4.72
N LYS A 554 -14.35 -23.74 5.46
CA LYS A 554 -14.56 -25.19 5.57
C LYS A 554 -14.71 -25.83 4.18
N GLY A 555 -14.05 -26.96 3.96
CA GLY A 555 -14.00 -27.66 2.66
C GLY A 555 -12.90 -27.17 1.71
N ARG A 556 -12.12 -26.15 2.09
CA ARG A 556 -10.96 -25.62 1.36
C ARG A 556 -9.68 -25.59 2.20
N VAL A 557 -9.73 -26.20 3.37
CA VAL A 557 -8.64 -26.34 4.34
C VAL A 557 -8.52 -27.82 4.73
N TRP A 558 -7.36 -28.22 5.26
CA TRP A 558 -7.16 -29.57 5.78
C TRP A 558 -8.16 -29.88 6.91
N ASN A 559 -8.67 -31.11 6.95
CA ASN A 559 -9.71 -31.52 7.89
C ASN A 559 -9.16 -32.05 9.21
N ALA A 560 -7.96 -32.64 9.18
CA ALA A 560 -7.32 -33.25 10.32
C ALA A 560 -5.80 -33.06 10.27
N SER A 561 -5.15 -33.26 11.41
CA SER A 561 -3.69 -33.30 11.54
C SER A 561 -3.27 -34.33 12.57
N THR A 562 -2.02 -34.78 12.48
CA THR A 562 -1.37 -35.49 13.60
C THR A 562 -1.03 -34.53 14.73
N ASP A 563 -0.65 -35.08 15.89
CA ASP A 563 0.12 -34.32 16.87
C ASP A 563 1.49 -33.96 16.31
N ALA A 564 2.11 -32.93 16.88
CA ALA A 564 3.47 -32.55 16.53
C ALA A 564 4.46 -33.58 17.12
N GLN A 565 5.37 -34.09 16.29
CA GLN A 565 6.44 -34.98 16.73
C GLN A 565 7.81 -34.40 16.37
N ASP A 566 8.83 -34.74 17.13
CA ASP A 566 10.21 -34.37 16.79
C ASP A 566 10.65 -35.11 15.52
N LEU A 567 11.41 -34.42 14.67
CA LEU A 567 11.89 -34.95 13.40
C LEU A 567 13.39 -35.18 13.41
N VAL A 568 13.79 -36.26 12.75
CA VAL A 568 15.19 -36.64 12.55
C VAL A 568 15.52 -36.65 11.06
N ARG A 569 16.82 -36.65 10.76
CA ARG A 569 17.30 -36.94 9.41
C ARG A 569 16.96 -38.39 9.05
N GLY A 570 16.47 -38.64 7.84
CA GLY A 570 16.03 -39.95 7.37
C GLY A 570 14.52 -40.16 7.47
N ASP A 571 14.11 -41.38 7.83
CA ASP A 571 12.70 -41.80 7.85
C ASP A 571 11.94 -41.26 9.06
N ASN A 572 10.82 -40.59 8.81
CA ASN A 572 9.91 -40.08 9.83
C ASN A 572 8.50 -40.58 9.55
N ARG A 573 7.91 -41.33 10.47
CA ARG A 573 6.60 -41.98 10.31
C ARG A 573 5.52 -41.28 11.11
N PHE A 574 4.35 -41.14 10.50
CA PHE A 574 3.18 -40.45 11.05
C PHE A 574 1.95 -41.34 10.90
N ARG A 575 1.22 -41.57 11.99
CA ARG A 575 -0.02 -42.37 11.96
C ARG A 575 -1.24 -41.46 11.85
N LEU A 576 -1.94 -41.58 10.73
CA LEU A 576 -3.23 -40.93 10.48
C LEU A 576 -4.33 -41.83 11.03
N LYS A 577 -5.32 -41.25 11.70
CA LYS A 577 -6.41 -41.99 12.37
C LYS A 577 -7.78 -41.52 11.88
N ASN A 578 -8.81 -42.29 12.23
CA ASN A 578 -10.22 -42.00 11.94
C ASN A 578 -10.52 -41.87 10.43
N LEU A 579 -9.90 -42.73 9.63
CA LEU A 579 -10.11 -42.79 8.18
C LEU A 579 -11.38 -43.58 7.85
N LYS A 580 -12.09 -43.16 6.81
CA LYS A 580 -13.23 -43.90 6.26
C LYS A 580 -12.73 -44.90 5.24
N ALA A 581 -13.24 -46.13 5.30
CA ALA A 581 -12.93 -47.16 4.31
C ALA A 581 -13.26 -46.69 2.89
N ASN A 582 -12.51 -47.19 1.90
CA ASN A 582 -12.69 -46.89 0.47
C ASN A 582 -12.64 -45.39 0.08
N THR A 583 -12.14 -44.52 0.95
CA THR A 583 -12.09 -43.07 0.71
C THR A 583 -10.70 -42.63 0.27
N LYS A 584 -10.62 -41.74 -0.73
CA LYS A 584 -9.34 -41.14 -1.14
C LYS A 584 -8.96 -40.02 -0.17
N TYR A 585 -7.74 -40.09 0.35
CA TYR A 585 -7.16 -39.09 1.22
C TYR A 585 -5.93 -38.46 0.57
N PHE A 586 -5.73 -37.18 0.87
CA PHE A 586 -4.53 -36.42 0.61
C PHE A 586 -3.83 -36.10 1.92
N TYR A 587 -2.53 -35.91 1.88
CA TYR A 587 -1.73 -35.57 3.06
C TYR A 587 -0.54 -34.69 2.71
N ARG A 588 -0.08 -33.87 3.66
CA ARG A 588 1.11 -33.02 3.50
C ARG A 588 1.78 -32.70 4.84
N LEU A 589 3.10 -32.82 4.89
CA LEU A 589 3.90 -32.47 6.06
C LEU A 589 4.15 -30.96 6.14
N LEU A 590 3.98 -30.39 7.32
CA LEU A 590 4.51 -29.10 7.73
C LEU A 590 5.62 -29.33 8.76
N VAL A 591 6.82 -28.83 8.47
CA VAL A 591 7.96 -28.79 9.38
C VAL A 591 8.09 -27.40 9.99
N GLN A 592 8.36 -27.34 11.30
CA GLN A 592 8.74 -26.14 12.03
C GLN A 592 10.02 -26.40 12.82
N ASN A 593 10.99 -25.50 12.73
CA ASN A 593 12.28 -25.59 13.44
C ASN A 593 12.72 -24.18 13.87
N GLN A 594 13.93 -24.02 14.41
CA GLN A 594 14.41 -22.70 14.83
C GLN A 594 14.66 -21.74 13.66
N GLU A 595 14.94 -22.28 12.47
CA GLU A 595 15.20 -21.53 11.26
C GLU A 595 13.91 -21.03 10.58
N GLY A 596 12.76 -21.68 10.82
CA GLY A 596 11.49 -21.28 10.23
C GLY A 596 10.44 -22.38 10.12
N LYS A 597 9.57 -22.23 9.12
CA LYS A 597 8.51 -23.19 8.76
C LYS A 597 8.60 -23.55 7.29
N CYS A 598 8.37 -24.81 6.95
CA CYS A 598 8.39 -25.30 5.58
C CYS A 598 7.37 -26.43 5.37
N TRP A 599 6.49 -26.28 4.38
CA TRP A 599 5.65 -27.36 3.88
C TRP A 599 6.43 -28.24 2.91
N ALA A 600 6.16 -29.55 2.92
CA ALA A 600 6.60 -30.43 1.84
C ALA A 600 6.19 -29.85 0.47
N ALA A 601 6.97 -30.04 -0.58
CA ALA A 601 6.74 -29.35 -1.85
C ALA A 601 5.40 -29.73 -2.53
N ARG A 602 4.92 -30.96 -2.31
CA ARG A 602 3.69 -31.51 -2.91
C ARG A 602 2.89 -32.30 -1.86
N SER A 603 1.60 -32.44 -2.11
CA SER A 603 0.72 -33.33 -1.35
C SER A 603 0.88 -34.77 -1.87
N GLY A 604 0.88 -35.75 -0.96
CA GLY A 604 0.71 -37.16 -1.30
C GLY A 604 -0.77 -37.56 -1.29
N SER A 605 -1.09 -38.73 -1.84
CA SER A 605 -2.47 -39.26 -1.77
C SER A 605 -2.49 -40.78 -1.69
N PHE A 606 -3.58 -41.33 -1.15
CA PHE A 606 -3.83 -42.76 -1.05
C PHE A 606 -5.34 -43.05 -0.95
N LYS A 607 -5.73 -44.31 -1.11
CA LYS A 607 -7.10 -44.78 -0.85
C LYS A 607 -7.09 -45.67 0.38
N ALA A 608 -7.88 -45.32 1.40
CA ALA A 608 -8.03 -46.15 2.60
C ALA A 608 -8.71 -47.48 2.24
N ARG A 609 -8.34 -48.56 2.94
CA ARG A 609 -8.89 -49.90 2.71
C ARG A 609 -10.28 -50.03 3.31
#